data_AF-A0A9N8HRA4-F1
#
_entry.id   AF-A0A9N8HRA4-F1
#
_cell.length_a   1.000
_cell.length_b   1.000
_cell.length_c   1.000
_cell.angle_alpha   90.00
_cell.angle_beta   90.00
_cell.angle_gamma   90.00
#
_symmetry.space_group_name_H-M   'P 1'
#
loop_
_entity.id
_entity.type
_entity.pdbx_description
1 polymer ?
#
loop_
_entity_poly.entity_id
_entity_poly.type
_entity_poly.pdbx_seq_one_letter_code
_entity_poly.pdbx_strand_id
1 'polypeptide(L)'
;MKLVYCLSLLFASAVCSVSAAGVDRELQLPDFSVTVTGVSGQSISFDTGEGGGSKPNIKIRVADLCRNESPQRAEVGYLFPGSSVPGIQSNTSGVVNNPGAGNTISFSFLEGISQNYHIYTAASGNTATVSFCVEIGMYAETMLVDFEEVKVTYNVNLATKAGTLTSHTP
;
A
#
# COMPACT_ATOMS: atom_id res chain seq x y z
N MET A 1 78.42 46.98 2.65
CA MET A 1 78.35 45.69 3.37
C MET A 1 77.00 45.07 3.04
N LYS A 2 76.99 43.78 2.66
CA LYS A 2 75.94 43.06 1.90
C LYS A 2 74.53 43.07 2.53
N LEU A 3 73.49 43.17 1.69
CA LEU A 3 72.41 42.18 1.43
C LEU A 3 71.41 42.83 0.42
N VAL A 4 71.15 42.36 -0.82
CA VAL A 4 70.49 41.10 -1.28
C VAL A 4 69.06 41.03 -0.73
N TYR A 5 67.93 40.99 -1.45
CA TYR A 5 67.58 40.68 -2.85
C TYR A 5 66.18 41.25 -3.21
N CYS A 6 65.93 41.42 -4.51
CA CYS A 6 64.59 41.45 -5.13
C CYS A 6 63.78 40.19 -4.79
N LEU A 7 62.45 40.25 -4.88
CA LEU A 7 61.68 39.61 -5.96
C LEU A 7 60.18 39.58 -5.59
N SER A 8 59.40 40.28 -6.41
CA SER A 8 57.96 40.11 -6.60
C SER A 8 57.56 38.64 -6.75
N LEU A 9 56.40 38.19 -6.23
CA LEU A 9 55.48 37.29 -6.95
C LEU A 9 54.21 36.94 -6.11
N LEU A 10 53.09 37.02 -6.84
CA LEU A 10 51.85 36.22 -6.79
C LEU A 10 50.88 36.24 -5.59
N PHE A 11 49.66 36.68 -5.94
CA PHE A 11 48.39 36.19 -5.45
C PHE A 11 48.32 34.65 -5.49
N ALA A 12 47.89 34.05 -4.39
CA ALA A 12 47.22 32.76 -4.39
C ALA A 12 46.15 32.77 -3.28
N SER A 13 44.90 32.84 -3.70
CA SER A 13 43.72 32.64 -2.87
C SER A 13 43.80 31.26 -2.23
N ALA A 14 43.88 31.22 -0.90
CA ALA A 14 43.79 29.98 -0.15
C ALA A 14 42.36 29.41 -0.30
N VAL A 15 42.16 28.55 -1.30
CA VAL A 15 41.05 27.60 -1.30
C VAL A 15 41.39 26.60 -0.20
N CYS A 16 40.76 26.78 0.96
CA CYS A 16 40.83 25.80 2.04
C CYS A 16 40.05 24.57 1.57
N SER A 17 40.76 23.62 0.94
CA SER A 17 40.23 22.29 0.66
C SER A 17 40.11 21.54 1.98
N VAL A 18 39.01 21.78 2.71
CA VAL A 18 38.59 20.84 3.74
C VAL A 18 38.06 19.63 2.99
N SER A 19 38.89 18.59 2.88
CA SER A 19 38.42 17.26 2.51
C SER A 19 37.50 16.78 3.62
N ALA A 20 36.22 17.12 3.52
CA ALA A 20 35.20 16.40 4.24
C ALA A 20 35.24 14.97 3.70
N ALA A 21 35.78 14.05 4.50
CA ALA A 21 35.40 12.65 4.42
C ALA A 21 33.94 12.53 4.88
N GLY A 22 33.04 13.20 4.16
CA GLY A 22 31.62 12.94 4.20
C GLY A 22 31.45 11.66 3.42
N VAL A 23 31.40 10.54 4.12
CA VAL A 23 30.60 9.44 3.60
C VAL A 23 29.18 10.00 3.62
N ASP A 24 28.75 10.58 2.51
CA ASP A 24 27.34 10.71 2.19
C ASP A 24 26.80 9.27 2.21
N ARG A 25 26.43 8.82 3.41
CA ARG A 25 25.40 7.80 3.55
C ARG A 25 24.12 8.50 3.12
N GLU A 26 24.00 8.68 1.80
CA GLU A 26 22.70 8.71 1.16
C GLU A 26 21.94 7.56 1.80
N LEU A 27 20.93 7.93 2.59
CA LEU A 27 20.07 6.97 3.24
C LEU A 27 19.47 6.20 2.07
N GLN A 28 20.00 5.01 1.77
CA GLN A 28 19.39 4.08 0.84
C GLN A 28 18.06 3.69 1.48
N LEU A 29 17.06 4.55 1.29
CA LEU A 29 15.68 4.16 1.44
C LEU A 29 15.55 2.94 0.51
N PRO A 30 15.08 1.80 1.01
CA PRO A 30 14.85 0.66 0.15
C PRO A 30 13.99 1.13 -1.02
N ASP A 31 14.27 0.62 -2.23
CA ASP A 31 13.47 0.86 -3.42
C ASP A 31 12.09 0.21 -3.22
N PHE A 32 11.27 0.85 -2.39
CA PHE A 32 9.90 0.49 -2.13
C PHE A 32 9.06 1.11 -3.23
N SER A 33 8.41 0.27 -3.99
CA SER A 33 7.46 0.69 -5.02
C SER A 33 6.28 -0.26 -5.00
N VAL A 34 5.06 0.24 -4.90
CA VAL A 34 3.87 -0.59 -5.07
C VAL A 34 3.40 -0.47 -6.51
N THR A 35 3.20 -1.61 -7.16
CA THR A 35 2.61 -1.63 -8.50
C THR A 35 1.63 -2.79 -8.58
N VAL A 36 0.37 -2.48 -8.84
CA VAL A 36 -0.63 -3.51 -9.16
C VAL A 36 -0.37 -3.98 -10.59
N THR A 37 -0.01 -5.25 -10.73
CA THR A 37 0.34 -5.87 -12.01
C THR A 37 -0.86 -6.56 -12.66
N GLY A 38 -1.92 -6.83 -11.89
CA GLY A 38 -3.15 -7.39 -12.44
C GLY A 38 -4.30 -7.43 -11.43
N VAL A 39 -5.51 -7.31 -11.95
CA VAL A 39 -6.76 -7.51 -11.21
C VAL A 39 -7.62 -8.47 -12.02
N SER A 40 -7.97 -9.62 -11.45
CA SER A 40 -8.76 -10.65 -12.12
C SER A 40 -9.75 -11.28 -11.16
N GLY A 41 -11.01 -10.84 -11.24
CA GLY A 41 -12.02 -11.20 -10.25
C GLY A 41 -11.52 -10.83 -8.85
N GLN A 42 -11.74 -11.72 -7.88
CA GLN A 42 -11.34 -11.53 -6.48
C GLN A 42 -9.86 -11.86 -6.21
N SER A 43 -8.99 -11.54 -7.16
CA SER A 43 -7.55 -11.72 -7.07
C SER A 43 -6.83 -10.47 -7.55
N ILE A 44 -5.84 -10.03 -6.77
CA ILE A 44 -4.99 -8.89 -7.09
C ILE A 44 -3.54 -9.36 -7.05
N SER A 45 -2.84 -9.16 -8.16
CA SER A 45 -1.41 -9.38 -8.30
C SER A 45 -0.69 -8.04 -8.24
N PHE A 46 0.43 -8.01 -7.52
CA PHE A 46 1.16 -6.78 -7.26
C PHE A 46 2.64 -7.05 -6.95
N ASP A 47 3.45 -6.02 -7.16
CA ASP A 47 4.87 -5.99 -6.84
C ASP A 47 5.13 -4.89 -5.81
N THR A 48 6.14 -5.09 -4.96
CA THR A 48 6.45 -4.19 -3.82
C THR A 48 7.90 -3.69 -3.79
N GLY A 49 8.65 -3.93 -4.87
CA GLY A 49 10.10 -3.67 -4.95
C GLY A 49 10.92 -4.65 -4.11
N GLU A 50 12.24 -4.51 -4.08
CA GLU A 50 13.13 -5.43 -3.33
C GLU A 50 13.06 -5.21 -1.81
N GLY A 51 12.73 -3.98 -1.38
CA GLY A 51 12.51 -3.61 0.02
C GLY A 51 13.64 -3.96 1.00
N GLY A 52 13.41 -3.68 2.29
CA GLY A 52 14.37 -3.99 3.35
C GLY A 52 13.71 -4.05 4.73
N GLY A 53 13.46 -5.26 5.25
CA GLY A 53 12.92 -5.48 6.59
C GLY A 53 12.69 -6.95 6.93
N SER A 54 12.57 -7.24 8.23
CA SER A 54 12.42 -8.61 8.79
C SER A 54 10.99 -8.95 9.23
N LYS A 55 10.02 -8.10 8.91
CA LYS A 55 8.57 -8.23 9.20
C LYS A 55 7.79 -7.90 7.93
N PRO A 56 6.49 -8.26 7.84
CA PRO A 56 5.64 -7.79 6.75
C PRO A 56 5.66 -6.25 6.69
N ASN A 57 6.40 -5.74 5.72
CA ASN A 57 6.39 -4.34 5.31
C ASN A 57 5.20 -4.05 4.39
N ILE A 58 4.37 -5.05 4.10
CA ILE A 58 3.17 -4.97 3.29
C ILE A 58 1.96 -5.01 4.22
N LYS A 59 1.00 -4.09 4.05
CA LYS A 59 -0.34 -4.24 4.60
C LYS A 59 -1.35 -4.04 3.50
N ILE A 60 -2.36 -4.89 3.47
CA ILE A 60 -3.43 -4.80 2.48
C ILE A 60 -4.68 -4.40 3.24
N ARG A 61 -5.08 -3.13 3.09
CA ARG A 61 -6.21 -2.50 3.78
C ARG A 61 -7.45 -2.51 2.92
N VAL A 62 -8.60 -2.52 3.57
CA VAL A 62 -9.90 -2.38 2.93
C VAL A 62 -10.62 -1.17 3.50
N ALA A 63 -11.12 -0.31 2.60
CA ALA A 63 -11.98 0.81 2.91
C ALA A 63 -13.30 0.70 2.14
N ASP A 64 -14.36 1.31 2.67
CA ASP A 64 -15.67 1.41 2.02
C ASP A 64 -15.62 2.16 0.67
N LEU A 65 -14.81 3.22 0.62
CA LEU A 65 -14.62 4.11 -0.52
C LEU A 65 -13.13 4.28 -0.83
N CYS A 66 -12.84 4.58 -2.09
CA CYS A 66 -11.47 4.88 -2.50
C CYS A 66 -11.06 6.26 -1.99
N ARG A 67 -9.76 6.46 -1.80
CA ARG A 67 -9.17 7.72 -1.32
C ARG A 67 -9.58 8.93 -2.19
N ASN A 68 -9.71 8.70 -3.49
CA ASN A 68 -10.08 9.72 -4.47
C ASN A 68 -11.60 9.99 -4.53
N GLU A 69 -12.42 9.13 -3.95
CA GLU A 69 -13.88 9.29 -3.93
C GLU A 69 -14.34 10.13 -2.73
N SER A 70 -13.73 9.91 -1.55
CA SER A 70 -14.07 10.67 -0.36
C SER A 70 -12.91 10.72 0.64
N PRO A 71 -12.64 11.90 1.24
CA PRO A 71 -11.72 11.99 2.38
C PRO A 71 -12.31 11.40 3.67
N GLN A 72 -13.61 11.10 3.72
CA GLN A 72 -14.32 10.57 4.88
C GLN A 72 -14.50 9.05 4.84
N ARG A 73 -13.70 8.35 4.04
CA ARG A 73 -13.75 6.88 3.94
C ARG A 73 -13.57 6.21 5.31
N ALA A 74 -14.33 5.15 5.56
CA ALA A 74 -14.20 4.29 6.71
C ALA A 74 -13.21 3.14 6.42
N GLU A 75 -12.24 2.95 7.32
CA GLU A 75 -11.43 1.74 7.30
C GLU A 75 -12.27 0.55 7.78
N VAL A 76 -12.37 -0.48 6.94
CA VAL A 76 -13.17 -1.69 7.20
C VAL A 76 -12.33 -2.78 7.85
N GLY A 77 -11.05 -2.88 7.46
CA GLY A 77 -10.12 -3.85 8.04
C GLY A 77 -8.92 -4.13 7.14
N TYR A 78 -8.31 -5.30 7.36
CA TYR A 78 -7.10 -5.74 6.66
C TYR A 78 -7.34 -7.11 6.03
N LEU A 79 -6.72 -7.37 4.87
CA LEU A 79 -6.65 -8.71 4.26
C LEU A 79 -5.30 -9.40 4.55
N PHE A 80 -4.25 -8.62 4.83
CA PHE A 80 -2.90 -9.08 5.17
C PHE A 80 -2.24 -8.08 6.15
N PRO A 81 -1.48 -8.52 7.18
CA PRO A 81 -0.97 -9.89 7.45
C PRO A 81 -1.98 -10.87 8.05
N GLY A 82 -3.20 -10.45 8.34
CA GLY A 82 -4.32 -11.33 8.69
C GLY A 82 -5.64 -10.73 8.21
N SER A 83 -6.62 -11.57 7.88
CA SER A 83 -7.96 -11.10 7.51
C SER A 83 -8.71 -10.65 8.76
N SER A 84 -9.06 -9.38 8.82
CA SER A 84 -9.94 -8.83 9.86
C SER A 84 -11.24 -8.28 9.29
N VAL A 85 -11.41 -8.29 7.97
CA VAL A 85 -12.62 -7.79 7.31
C VAL A 85 -13.74 -8.81 7.53
N PRO A 86 -14.81 -8.46 8.28
CA PRO A 86 -15.93 -9.37 8.48
C PRO A 86 -16.55 -9.73 7.12
N GLY A 87 -16.98 -10.98 6.97
CA GLY A 87 -17.61 -11.45 5.73
C GLY A 87 -16.67 -11.60 4.52
N ILE A 88 -15.36 -11.37 4.67
CA ILE A 88 -14.35 -11.67 3.65
C ILE A 88 -13.31 -12.66 4.21
N GLN A 89 -13.10 -13.73 3.48
CA GLN A 89 -11.99 -14.64 3.67
C GLN A 89 -10.88 -14.29 2.68
N SER A 90 -9.67 -13.98 3.17
CA SER A 90 -8.50 -13.79 2.32
C SER A 90 -7.64 -15.06 2.27
N ASN A 91 -7.04 -15.28 1.11
CA ASN A 91 -5.96 -16.23 0.90
C ASN A 91 -4.69 -15.45 0.56
N THR A 92 -3.75 -15.49 1.50
CA THR A 92 -2.50 -14.74 1.49
C THR A 92 -1.30 -15.62 1.22
N SER A 93 -1.48 -16.88 0.81
CA SER A 93 -0.37 -17.81 0.55
C SER A 93 0.57 -17.34 -0.56
N GLY A 94 0.06 -16.51 -1.48
CA GLY A 94 0.83 -15.86 -2.54
C GLY A 94 1.47 -14.53 -2.13
N VAL A 95 1.35 -14.09 -0.87
CA VAL A 95 2.00 -12.88 -0.36
C VAL A 95 3.21 -13.31 0.45
N VAL A 96 4.40 -12.88 0.03
CA VAL A 96 5.63 -13.13 0.78
C VAL A 96 5.76 -12.12 1.92
N ASN A 97 6.40 -12.54 3.03
CA ASN A 97 6.56 -11.68 4.20
C ASN A 97 7.53 -10.50 3.97
N ASN A 98 8.31 -10.53 2.88
CA ASN A 98 9.21 -9.45 2.50
C ASN A 98 8.76 -8.86 1.16
N PRO A 99 9.05 -7.58 0.89
CA PRO A 99 8.79 -6.99 -0.41
C PRO A 99 9.45 -7.79 -1.54
N GLY A 100 8.75 -7.86 -2.66
CA GLY A 100 9.22 -8.55 -3.85
C GLY A 100 8.21 -8.49 -4.98
N ALA A 101 8.53 -9.19 -6.05
CA ALA A 101 7.65 -9.36 -7.21
C ALA A 101 6.82 -10.63 -7.12
N GLY A 102 5.72 -10.67 -7.88
CA GLY A 102 4.86 -11.84 -8.01
C GLY A 102 3.95 -12.09 -6.81
N ASN A 103 3.71 -11.08 -5.97
CA ASN A 103 2.76 -11.22 -4.88
C ASN A 103 1.35 -11.34 -5.44
N THR A 104 0.55 -12.21 -4.85
CA THR A 104 -0.87 -12.33 -5.17
C THR A 104 -1.67 -12.52 -3.90
N ILE A 105 -2.71 -11.71 -3.75
CA ILE A 105 -3.75 -11.94 -2.77
C ILE A 105 -5.04 -12.30 -3.49
N SER A 106 -5.74 -13.28 -2.95
CA SER A 106 -7.12 -13.57 -3.36
C SER A 106 -8.03 -13.48 -2.15
N PHE A 107 -9.29 -13.22 -2.39
CA PHE A 107 -10.30 -13.20 -1.34
C PHE A 107 -11.63 -13.72 -1.86
N SER A 108 -12.53 -14.05 -0.94
CA SER A 108 -13.87 -14.50 -1.24
C SER A 108 -14.84 -13.96 -0.20
N PHE A 109 -16.02 -13.54 -0.63
CA PHE A 109 -17.09 -13.25 0.31
C PHE A 109 -17.60 -14.53 0.95
N LEU A 110 -17.70 -14.51 2.29
CA LEU A 110 -18.41 -15.54 3.03
C LEU A 110 -19.91 -15.36 2.85
N GLU A 111 -20.64 -16.47 2.79
CA GLU A 111 -22.09 -16.47 2.60
C GLU A 111 -22.83 -15.91 3.82
N GLY A 112 -23.24 -14.64 3.75
CA GLY A 112 -24.07 -13.97 4.75
C GLY A 112 -23.85 -12.45 4.75
N ILE A 113 -24.85 -11.68 4.32
CA ILE A 113 -24.71 -10.24 4.06
C ILE A 113 -24.63 -9.39 5.35
N SER A 114 -25.12 -9.89 6.49
CA SER A 114 -25.19 -9.13 7.74
C SER A 114 -23.83 -8.68 8.29
N GLN A 115 -22.73 -9.30 7.85
CA GLN A 115 -21.37 -8.97 8.27
C GLN A 115 -20.74 -7.85 7.43
N ASN A 116 -21.31 -7.49 6.28
CA ASN A 116 -20.68 -6.67 5.24
C ASN A 116 -21.27 -5.26 5.10
N TYR A 117 -21.83 -4.69 6.18
CA TYR A 117 -22.65 -3.48 6.11
C TYR A 117 -21.92 -2.22 5.59
N HIS A 118 -20.59 -2.15 5.75
CA HIS A 118 -19.77 -1.00 5.30
C HIS A 118 -19.37 -1.03 3.82
N ILE A 119 -19.33 -2.20 3.18
CA ILE A 119 -18.84 -2.36 1.79
C ILE A 119 -19.97 -2.61 0.78
N TYR A 120 -21.20 -2.43 1.23
CA TYR A 120 -22.41 -2.83 0.52
C TYR A 120 -23.00 -1.66 -0.27
N THR A 121 -23.35 -1.90 -1.54
CA THR A 121 -24.04 -0.91 -2.38
C THR A 121 -25.20 -1.54 -3.15
N ALA A 122 -26.41 -1.27 -2.66
CA ALA A 122 -27.70 -1.53 -3.31
C ALA A 122 -28.07 -3.02 -3.55
N ALA A 123 -29.22 -3.42 -2.99
CA ALA A 123 -29.92 -4.64 -3.39
C ALA A 123 -30.86 -4.31 -4.54
N SER A 124 -30.86 -5.13 -5.58
CA SER A 124 -31.93 -5.20 -6.56
C SER A 124 -32.41 -6.65 -6.64
N GLY A 125 -33.61 -6.89 -6.09
CA GLY A 125 -34.21 -8.22 -6.02
C GLY A 125 -33.34 -9.21 -5.24
N ASN A 126 -32.86 -10.25 -5.94
CA ASN A 126 -32.05 -11.33 -5.39
C ASN A 126 -30.55 -11.12 -5.57
N THR A 127 -30.11 -9.93 -5.98
CA THR A 127 -28.69 -9.64 -6.21
C THR A 127 -28.33 -8.33 -5.52
N ALA A 128 -27.12 -8.24 -4.99
CA ALA A 128 -26.55 -6.99 -4.53
C ALA A 128 -25.22 -6.73 -5.20
N THR A 129 -24.88 -5.45 -5.33
CA THR A 129 -23.54 -5.04 -5.70
C THR A 129 -22.76 -4.73 -4.43
N VAL A 130 -21.52 -5.20 -4.36
CA VAL A 130 -20.59 -4.93 -3.27
C VAL A 130 -19.43 -4.19 -3.89
N SER A 131 -19.09 -3.04 -3.31
CA SER A 131 -18.01 -2.19 -3.80
C SER A 131 -17.20 -1.70 -2.63
N PHE A 132 -15.89 -1.84 -2.74
CA PHE A 132 -14.93 -1.36 -1.75
C PHE A 132 -13.58 -1.12 -2.41
N CYS A 133 -12.65 -0.53 -1.66
CA CYS A 133 -11.31 -0.27 -2.17
C CYS A 133 -10.26 -1.03 -1.36
N VAL A 134 -9.37 -1.69 -2.09
CA VAL A 134 -8.23 -2.42 -1.53
C VAL A 134 -6.99 -1.57 -1.72
N GLU A 135 -6.39 -1.16 -0.62
CA GLU A 135 -5.12 -0.42 -0.62
C GLU A 135 -3.99 -1.39 -0.30
N ILE A 136 -3.06 -1.55 -1.23
CA ILE A 136 -1.81 -2.28 -1.03
C ILE A 136 -0.79 -1.25 -0.59
N GLY A 137 -0.47 -1.25 0.70
CA GLY A 137 0.44 -0.28 1.29
C GLY A 137 1.77 -0.91 1.64
N MET A 138 2.84 -0.16 1.38
CA MET A 138 4.20 -0.42 1.81
C MET A 138 4.58 0.46 2.99
N TYR A 139 5.17 -0.16 4.01
CA TYR A 139 5.46 0.46 5.28
C TYR A 139 6.92 0.30 5.67
N ALA A 140 7.54 1.42 6.03
CA ALA A 140 8.75 1.44 6.84
C ALA A 140 8.31 1.55 8.29
N GLU A 141 8.40 0.44 9.02
CA GLU A 141 7.88 0.28 10.38
C GLU A 141 6.36 0.53 10.46
N THR A 142 5.95 1.77 10.74
CA THR A 142 4.55 2.19 10.85
C THR A 142 4.17 3.25 9.83
N MET A 143 5.14 3.86 9.16
CA MET A 143 4.91 4.91 8.18
C MET A 143 4.60 4.30 6.82
N LEU A 144 3.47 4.72 6.23
CA LEU A 144 3.17 4.39 4.84
C LEU A 144 4.14 5.15 3.94
N VAL A 145 4.93 4.41 3.16
CA VAL A 145 5.95 4.96 2.26
C VAL A 145 5.40 5.08 0.85
N ASP A 146 4.71 4.04 0.41
CA ASP A 146 4.09 3.99 -0.91
C ASP A 146 2.83 3.13 -0.86
N PHE A 147 1.90 3.35 -1.79
CA PHE A 147 0.68 2.57 -1.88
C PHE A 147 0.10 2.60 -3.29
N GLU A 148 -0.62 1.53 -3.62
CA GLU A 148 -1.51 1.50 -4.77
C GLU A 148 -2.90 1.06 -4.30
N GLU A 149 -3.95 1.64 -4.88
CA GLU A 149 -5.33 1.37 -4.49
C GLU A 149 -6.16 0.89 -5.66
N VAL A 150 -6.94 -0.17 -5.45
CA VAL A 150 -7.79 -0.78 -6.45
C VAL A 150 -9.24 -0.73 -5.97
N LYS A 151 -10.11 -0.12 -6.78
CA LYS A 151 -11.56 -0.25 -6.59
C LYS A 151 -12.01 -1.62 -7.06
N VAL A 152 -12.75 -2.29 -6.21
CA VAL A 152 -13.18 -3.66 -6.41
C VAL A 152 -14.71 -3.69 -6.35
N THR A 153 -15.35 -4.27 -7.37
CA THR A 153 -16.81 -4.34 -7.47
C THR A 153 -17.28 -5.73 -7.90
N TYR A 154 -18.25 -6.29 -7.18
CA TYR A 154 -18.84 -7.60 -7.48
C TYR A 154 -20.34 -7.62 -7.30
N ASN A 155 -20.99 -8.52 -8.03
CA ASN A 155 -22.37 -8.87 -7.80
C ASN A 155 -22.45 -10.15 -6.97
N VAL A 156 -23.18 -10.10 -5.85
CA VAL A 156 -23.46 -11.24 -4.98
C VAL A 156 -24.93 -11.64 -5.10
N ASN A 157 -25.22 -12.94 -5.07
CA ASN A 157 -26.60 -13.43 -5.06
C ASN A 157 -27.10 -13.50 -3.61
N LEU A 158 -28.18 -12.77 -3.33
CA LEU A 158 -28.87 -12.69 -2.04
C LEU A 158 -29.81 -13.89 -1.80
N ALA A 159 -30.22 -14.61 -2.87
CA ALA A 159 -31.28 -15.63 -2.80
C ALA A 159 -30.92 -16.86 -1.98
N THR A 160 -29.64 -17.14 -1.71
CA THR A 160 -29.26 -18.31 -0.91
C THR A 160 -29.48 -18.14 0.59
N LYS A 161 -29.68 -16.92 1.12
CA LYS A 161 -30.07 -16.67 2.52
C LYS A 161 -30.82 -15.34 2.66
N ALA A 162 -32.12 -15.36 2.34
CA ALA A 162 -33.02 -14.25 2.61
C ALA A 162 -33.26 -14.08 4.13
N GLY A 163 -32.33 -13.41 4.82
CA GLY A 163 -32.66 -12.60 5.98
C GLY A 163 -32.90 -11.19 5.48
N THR A 164 -34.10 -10.66 5.68
CA THR A 164 -34.54 -9.34 5.23
C THR A 164 -33.50 -8.27 5.56
N LEU A 165 -32.85 -7.71 4.54
CA LEU A 165 -31.91 -6.60 4.70
C LEU A 165 -32.68 -5.29 4.66
N THR A 166 -32.71 -4.57 5.78
CA THR A 166 -33.13 -3.16 5.76
C THR A 166 -32.04 -2.37 5.06
N SER A 167 -32.40 -1.69 3.99
CA SER A 167 -31.54 -0.82 3.18
C SER A 167 -30.67 0.10 4.05
N HIS A 168 -29.36 0.08 3.84
CA HIS A 168 -28.49 1.18 4.24
C HIS A 168 -28.46 2.20 3.09
N THR A 169 -28.81 3.44 3.40
CA THR A 169 -28.70 4.57 2.48
C THR A 169 -27.29 5.16 2.64
N PRO A 170 -26.55 5.43 1.55
CA PRO A 170 -25.23 6.05 1.62
C PRO A 170 -25.24 7.42 2.30
#